data_AF-A0A1Q7PQZ0-F1
#
_entry.id   AF-A0A1Q7PQZ0-F1
#
_cell.length_a   1.000
_cell.length_b   1.000
_cell.length_c   1.000
_cell.angle_alpha   90.00
_cell.angle_beta   90.00
_cell.angle_gamma   90.00
#
_symmetry.space_group_name_H-M   'P 1'
#
loop_
_entity.id
_entity.type
_entity.pdbx_description
1 polymer ?
#
loop_
_entity_poly.entity_id
_entity_poly.type
_entity_poly.pdbx_seq_one_letter_code
_entity_poly.pdbx_strand_id
1 'polypeptide(L)' 'MVLEPICQNKVTQKDAVSACTGFMGHVTIPKLRSHVMVTGSYVLDLDHSSWAEIHPVTSMVKIQ' A
#
# COMPACT_ATOMS: atom_id res chain seq x y z
N MET A 1 10.84 -7.49 1.88
CA MET A 1 9.87 -6.49 1.36
C MET A 1 8.63 -6.57 2.24
N VAL A 2 8.12 -5.42 2.68
CA VAL A 2 6.87 -5.29 3.42
C VAL A 2 5.89 -4.55 2.51
N LEU A 3 4.62 -4.94 2.50
CA LEU A 3 3.56 -4.30 1.72
C LEU A 3 2.42 -3.88 2.64
N GLU A 4 2.11 -2.60 2.62
CA GLU A 4 1.07 -2.00 3.46
C GLU A 4 0.16 -1.12 2.58
N PRO A 5 -0.90 -1.68 1.96
CA PRO A 5 -1.91 -0.87 1.31
C PRO A 5 -2.67 -0.06 2.37
N ILE A 6 -2.19 1.16 2.63
CA ILE A 6 -2.74 2.09 3.62
C ILE A 6 -4.03 2.74 3.10
N CYS A 7 -4.74 3.44 4.00
CA CYS A 7 -5.96 4.22 3.72
C CYS A 7 -7.20 3.45 3.23
N GLN A 8 -7.10 2.19 2.80
CA GLN A 8 -8.26 1.39 2.36
C GLN A 8 -9.19 0.97 3.51
N ASN A 9 -8.69 0.96 4.75
CA ASN A 9 -9.46 0.66 5.96
C ASN A 9 -9.67 1.92 6.79
N LYS A 10 -10.55 1.85 7.80
CA LYS A 10 -10.74 2.95 8.75
C LYS A 10 -9.42 3.28 9.46
N VAL A 11 -8.93 4.49 9.23
CA VAL A 11 -7.72 5.01 9.87
C VAL A 11 -7.99 5.32 11.34
N THR A 12 -7.20 4.74 12.23
CA THR A 12 -7.27 4.97 13.68
C THR A 12 -6.10 5.80 14.21
N GLN A 13 -5.00 5.88 13.45
CA GLN A 13 -3.84 6.69 13.78
C GLN A 13 -4.14 8.17 13.47
N LYS A 14 -4.11 9.02 14.49
CA LYS A 14 -4.64 10.40 14.42
C LYS A 14 -3.91 11.28 13.40
N ASP A 15 -2.59 11.18 13.32
CA ASP A 15 -1.72 11.92 12.40
C ASP A 15 -1.84 11.44 10.95
N ALA A 16 -2.35 10.22 10.70
CA ALA A 16 -2.56 9.68 9.36
C ALA A 16 -3.92 10.05 8.73
N VAL A 17 -4.85 10.65 9.50
CA VAL A 17 -6.23 10.93 9.03
C VAL A 17 -6.23 11.89 7.85
N SER A 18 -5.44 12.97 7.92
CA SER A 18 -5.37 13.96 6.84
C SER A 18 -4.79 13.35 5.56
N ALA A 19 -3.74 12.53 5.66
CA ALA A 19 -3.09 11.89 4.53
C ALA A 19 -4.03 10.94 3.76
N CYS A 20 -4.97 10.30 4.45
CA CYS A 20 -5.94 9.39 3.84
C CYS A 20 -7.24 10.07 3.39
N THR A 21 -7.38 11.39 3.54
CA THR A 21 -8.62 12.09 3.21
C THR A 21 -8.86 12.06 1.69
N GLY A 22 -10.04 11.58 1.28
CA GLY A 22 -10.42 11.48 -0.14
C GLY A 22 -9.83 10.29 -0.88
N PHE A 23 -9.13 9.38 -0.20
CA PHE A 23 -8.63 8.15 -0.80
C PHE A 23 -9.79 7.25 -1.27
N MET A 24 -9.73 6.78 -2.51
CA MET A 24 -10.73 5.87 -3.12
C MET A 24 -10.15 4.54 -3.60
N GLY A 25 -8.86 4.29 -3.33
CA GLY A 25 -8.21 3.05 -3.74
C GLY A 25 -8.67 1.86 -2.89
N HIS A 26 -8.72 0.68 -3.50
CA HIS A 26 -8.99 -0.56 -2.79
C HIS A 26 -8.28 -1.71 -3.49
N VAL A 27 -7.55 -2.52 -2.73
CA VAL A 27 -6.90 -3.73 -3.25
C VAL A 27 -7.31 -4.94 -2.43
N THR A 28 -7.65 -6.03 -3.11
CA THR A 28 -7.96 -7.29 -2.43
C THR A 28 -6.67 -7.89 -1.87
N ILE A 29 -6.60 -8.05 -0.55
CA ILE A 29 -5.45 -8.69 0.11
C ILE A 29 -5.58 -10.21 0.00
N PRO A 30 -4.64 -10.92 -0.67
CA PRO A 30 -4.65 -12.38 -0.74
C PRO A 30 -4.43 -13.01 0.64
N LYS A 31 -4.77 -14.30 0.77
CA LYS A 31 -4.56 -15.05 2.01
C LYS A 31 -3.09 -15.00 2.45
N LEU A 32 -2.86 -14.99 3.75
CA LEU A 32 -1.52 -15.12 4.33
C LEU A 32 -0.75 -16.29 3.68
N ARG A 33 0.56 -16.08 3.49
CA ARG A 33 1.49 -16.99 2.79
C ARG A 33 1.27 -17.13 1.27
N SER A 34 0.42 -16.31 0.65
CA SER A 34 0.36 -16.23 -0.82
C SER A 34 1.62 -15.56 -1.37
N HIS A 35 2.18 -16.10 -2.45
CA HIS A 35 3.09 -15.34 -3.31
C HIS A 35 2.25 -14.43 -4.20
N VAL A 36 2.68 -13.19 -4.37
CA VAL A 36 1.90 -12.18 -5.06
C VAL A 36 2.76 -11.42 -6.07
N MET A 37 2.13 -11.03 -7.17
CA MET A 37 2.60 -9.97 -8.05
C MET A 37 1.86 -8.68 -7.66
N VAL A 38 2.62 -7.60 -7.52
CA VAL A 38 2.13 -6.29 -7.08
C VAL A 38 2.36 -5.30 -8.22
N THR A 39 1.39 -4.44 -8.48
CA THR A 39 1.50 -3.34 -9.44
C THR A 39 1.16 -2.01 -8.77
N GLY A 40 1.93 -0.98 -9.10
CA GLY A 40 1.76 0.39 -8.63
C GLY A 40 2.88 1.28 -9.17
N SER A 41 2.89 2.55 -8.77
CA SER A 41 3.97 3.47 -9.14
C SER A 41 5.22 3.18 -8.31
N TYR A 42 6.38 3.14 -8.96
CA TYR A 42 7.66 3.10 -8.25
C TYR A 42 8.05 4.51 -7.84
N VAL A 43 8.19 4.76 -6.54
CA VAL A 43 8.53 6.07 -5.97
C VAL A 43 9.68 5.92 -4.97
N LEU A 44 10.40 7.03 -4.74
CA LEU A 44 11.41 7.11 -3.71
C LEU A 44 10.89 8.02 -2.60
N ASP A 45 10.58 7.45 -1.43
CA ASP A 45 10.16 8.21 -0.26
C ASP A 45 11.38 8.81 0.45
N LEU A 46 11.54 10.12 0.31
CA LEU A 46 12.68 10.86 0.86
C LEU A 46 12.63 11.04 2.39
N ASP A 47 11.45 10.98 3.01
CA ASP A 47 11.26 11.25 4.44
C ASP A 47 11.55 9.99 5.30
N HIS A 48 11.41 8.80 4.73
CA HIS A 48 11.67 7.51 5.41
C HIS A 48 12.99 6.87 4.98
N SER A 49 14.10 7.61 5.03
CA SER A 49 15.43 7.11 4.64
C SER A 49 15.53 6.67 3.17
N SER A 50 14.82 7.37 2.26
CA SER A 50 14.89 7.10 0.81
C SER A 50 14.46 5.68 0.45
N TRP A 51 13.34 5.22 1.00
CA TRP A 51 12.80 3.91 0.67
C TRP A 51 12.28 3.88 -0.76
N ALA A 52 12.65 2.84 -1.49
CA ALA A 52 12.05 2.52 -2.77
C ALA A 52 10.72 1.81 -2.54
N GLU A 53 9.62 2.43 -2.97
CA GLU A 53 8.26 1.97 -2.69
C GLU A 53 7.46 1.73 -3.96
N ILE A 54 6.47 0.84 -3.85
CA ILE A 54 5.36 0.74 -4.81
C ILE A 54 4.16 1.48 -4.18
N HIS A 55 3.94 2.74 -4.55
CA HIS A 55 2.92 3.59 -3.92
C HIS A 55 2.23 4.54 -4.91
N PRO A 56 0.88 4.54 -4.99
CA PRO A 56 -0.03 3.60 -4.35
C PRO A 56 0.01 2.23 -5.06
N VAL A 57 -0.32 1.17 -4.31
CA VAL A 57 -0.61 -0.14 -4.91
C VAL A 57 -1.94 -0.05 -5.65
N THR A 58 -1.94 -0.47 -6.92
CA THR A 58 -3.15 -0.51 -7.77
C THR A 58 -3.65 -1.93 -8.01
N SER A 59 -2.78 -2.93 -7.89
CA SER A 59 -3.15 -4.34 -8.00
C SER A 59 -2.27 -5.24 -7.14
N MET A 60 -2.88 -6.28 -6.59
CA MET A 60 -2.20 -7.37 -5.90
C MET A 60 -2.86 -8.69 -6.29
N VAL A 61 -2.14 -9.53 -7.01
CA VAL A 61 -2.67 -10.80 -7.53
C VAL A 61 -1.78 -11.95 -7.08
N LYS A 62 -2.40 -13.06 -6.66
CA LYS A 62 -1.67 -14.27 -6.30
C LYS A 62 -0.98 -14.83 -7.55
N ILE A 63 0.28 -15.20 -7.41
CA ILE A 63 1.02 -15.99 -8.40
C ILE A 63 1.13 -17.44 -7.91
N GLN A 64 1.12 -18.37 -8.87
CA GLN A 64 1.26 -19.81 -8.62
C GLN A 64 2.72 -20.17 -8.36
#